data_AF-A0A8B8FI31-F1
#
_entry.id   AF-A0A8B8FI31-F1
#
_cell.length_a   1.000
_cell.length_b   1.000
_cell.length_c   1.000
_cell.angle_alpha   90.00
_cell.angle_beta   90.00
_cell.angle_gamma   90.00
#
_symmetry.space_group_name_H-M   'P 1'
#
loop_
_entity.id
_entity.type
_entity.pdbx_description
1 polymer ?
#
loop_
_entity_poly.entity_id
_entity_poly.type
_entity_poly.pdbx_seq_one_letter_code
_entity_poly.pdbx_strand_id
1 'polypeptide(L)'
;MDAFSEFYKKLDAYYIEKPEKKPSTKNEIEIIINEILAAKTKIDKKSRREYYLLKQYDVLCVADKKYLVFKKNEGDNIRYVLPYEELYERINDSHITTGHGGNVKLRVVMGNKYKIPRSAIEKFLSVCFMCNSKQGKNRRLVIKPIITKDFNERVQVDLVDF
;
A
#
# COMPACT_ATOMS: atom_id res chain seq x y z
N MET A 1 -8.86 10.62 16.46
CA MET A 1 -7.54 10.48 15.82
C MET A 1 -7.76 10.62 14.33
N ASP A 2 -6.91 11.38 13.65
CA ASP A 2 -6.99 11.57 12.20
C ASP A 2 -6.49 10.31 11.46
N ALA A 3 -7.16 9.93 10.37
CA ALA A 3 -6.84 8.72 9.60
C ALA A 3 -5.40 8.75 9.04
N PHE A 4 -4.90 9.95 8.73
CA PHE A 4 -3.50 10.18 8.37
C PHE A 4 -2.53 9.75 9.48
N SER A 5 -2.76 10.24 10.71
CA SER A 5 -1.92 9.90 11.87
C SER A 5 -1.97 8.42 12.22
N GLU A 6 -3.16 7.81 12.14
CA GLU A 6 -3.34 6.40 12.46
C GLU A 6 -2.66 5.50 11.43
N PHE A 7 -2.69 5.90 10.16
CA PHE A 7 -1.97 5.22 9.09
C PHE A 7 -0.48 5.11 9.38
N TYR A 8 0.19 6.24 9.62
CA TYR A 8 1.63 6.24 9.87
C TYR A 8 1.98 5.50 11.16
N LYS A 9 1.19 5.65 12.23
CA LYS A 9 1.39 4.88 13.46
C LYS A 9 1.36 3.36 13.21
N LYS A 10 0.38 2.88 12.44
CA LYS A 10 0.27 1.45 12.07
C LYS A 10 1.39 1.00 11.11
N LEU A 11 1.87 1.90 10.27
CA LEU A 11 2.93 1.64 9.30
C LEU A 11 4.32 1.61 9.96
N ASP A 12 4.60 2.54 10.87
CA ASP A 12 5.82 2.61 11.67
C ASP A 12 5.95 1.36 12.54
N ALA A 13 4.87 0.94 13.22
CA ALA A 13 4.85 -0.31 13.97
C ALA A 13 5.25 -1.52 13.11
N TYR A 14 4.81 -1.57 11.85
CA TYR A 14 5.19 -2.64 10.92
C TYR A 14 6.67 -2.57 10.51
N TYR A 15 7.23 -1.38 10.31
CA TYR A 15 8.63 -1.23 9.90
C TYR A 15 9.62 -1.33 11.06
N ILE A 16 9.19 -1.15 12.32
CA ILE A 16 10.00 -1.50 13.49
C ILE A 16 10.34 -3.00 13.47
N GLU A 17 9.38 -3.86 13.12
CA GLU A 17 9.61 -5.30 12.98
C GLU A 17 10.41 -5.66 11.71
N LYS A 18 10.30 -4.85 10.66
CA LYS A 18 10.86 -5.14 9.32
C LYS A 18 11.53 -3.91 8.70
N PRO A 19 12.68 -3.47 9.22
CA PRO A 19 13.33 -2.23 8.80
C PRO A 19 13.81 -2.26 7.34
N GLU A 20 14.25 -3.42 6.85
CA GLU A 20 14.76 -3.61 5.47
C GLU A 20 13.75 -3.26 4.37
N LYS A 21 12.45 -3.29 4.70
CA LYS A 21 11.38 -3.04 3.74
C LYS A 21 10.85 -1.61 3.80
N LYS A 22 11.42 -0.76 4.64
CA LYS A 22 10.98 0.61 4.82
C LYS A 22 11.23 1.42 3.53
N PRO A 23 10.21 2.09 2.98
CA PRO A 23 10.38 2.99 1.84
C PRO A 23 11.30 4.15 2.20
N SER A 24 12.06 4.61 1.21
CA SER A 24 12.96 5.75 1.37
C SER A 24 12.21 7.04 1.68
N THR A 25 12.83 7.88 2.50
CA THR A 25 12.35 9.24 2.78
C THR A 25 12.63 10.18 1.61
N LYS A 26 12.00 11.37 1.59
CA LYS A 26 12.29 12.41 0.58
C LYS A 26 13.80 12.71 0.46
N ASN A 27 14.46 12.89 1.60
CA ASN A 27 15.89 13.21 1.64
C ASN A 27 16.75 12.08 1.06
N GLU A 28 16.45 10.83 1.39
CA GLU A 28 17.16 9.67 0.83
C GLU A 28 16.99 9.57 -0.69
N ILE A 29 15.78 9.83 -1.19
CA ILE A 29 15.51 9.85 -2.63
C ILE A 29 16.33 10.95 -3.32
N GLU A 30 16.41 12.15 -2.73
CA GLU A 30 17.23 13.25 -3.26
C GLU A 30 18.72 12.90 -3.29
N ILE A 31 19.23 12.26 -2.23
CA ILE A 31 20.62 11.76 -2.18
C ILE A 31 20.86 10.76 -3.32
N ILE A 32 19.95 9.80 -3.51
CA ILE A 32 20.06 8.79 -4.59
C ILE A 32 20.02 9.47 -5.98
N ILE A 33 19.15 10.46 -6.18
CA ILE A 33 19.08 11.22 -7.43
C ILE A 33 20.43 11.91 -7.71
N ASN A 34 21.00 12.57 -6.71
CA ASN A 34 22.29 13.25 -6.83
C ASN A 34 23.44 12.26 -7.09
N GLU A 35 23.45 11.10 -6.41
CA GLU A 35 24.40 10.01 -6.67
C GLU A 35 24.30 9.51 -8.11
N ILE A 36 23.10 9.31 -8.64
CA ILE A 36 22.89 8.85 -10.03
C ILE A 36 23.37 9.92 -11.01
N LEU A 37 23.06 11.20 -10.79
CA LEU A 37 23.52 12.28 -11.65
C LEU A 37 25.05 12.38 -11.66
N ALA A 38 25.69 12.32 -10.49
CA ALA A 38 27.15 12.30 -10.39
C ALA A 38 27.78 11.06 -11.06
N ALA A 39 27.16 9.88 -10.89
CA ALA A 39 27.61 8.65 -11.54
C ALA A 39 27.42 8.63 -13.07
N LYS A 40 26.50 9.46 -13.59
CA LYS A 40 26.35 9.69 -15.04
C LYS A 40 27.45 10.59 -15.59
N THR A 41 27.89 11.60 -14.84
CA THR A 41 28.93 12.55 -15.27
C THR A 41 30.35 12.07 -15.01
N LYS A 42 30.55 11.09 -14.12
CA LYS A 42 31.88 10.50 -13.86
C LYS A 42 32.45 9.80 -15.09
N ILE A 43 33.67 10.19 -15.44
CA ILE A 43 34.50 9.59 -16.50
C ILE A 43 35.32 8.41 -15.94
N ASP A 44 35.64 8.45 -14.65
CA ASP A 44 36.41 7.42 -13.95
C ASP A 44 35.65 6.10 -13.70
N LYS A 45 36.37 5.08 -13.23
CA LYS A 45 35.80 3.78 -12.82
C LYS A 45 34.73 3.98 -11.74
N LYS A 46 33.52 3.50 -12.03
CA LYS A 46 32.37 3.58 -11.13
C LYS A 46 32.47 2.55 -10.00
N SER A 47 31.96 2.93 -8.83
CA SER A 47 31.82 2.02 -7.69
C SER A 47 30.76 0.94 -7.96
N ARG A 48 30.85 -0.21 -7.25
CA ARG A 48 29.82 -1.27 -7.32
C ARG A 48 28.41 -0.72 -7.05
N ARG A 49 28.28 0.20 -6.09
CA ARG A 49 27.01 0.86 -5.75
C ARG A 49 26.48 1.72 -6.91
N GLU A 50 27.36 2.50 -7.53
CA GLU A 50 26.99 3.37 -8.66
C GLU A 50 26.53 2.53 -9.86
N TYR A 51 27.21 1.42 -10.15
CA TYR A 51 26.77 0.45 -11.16
C TYR A 51 25.39 -0.13 -10.84
N TYR A 52 25.15 -0.52 -9.58
CA TYR A 52 23.85 -1.02 -9.14
C TYR A 52 22.74 0.02 -9.33
N LEU A 53 22.98 1.28 -8.92
CA LEU A 53 22.01 2.37 -9.06
C LEU A 53 21.69 2.67 -10.52
N LEU A 54 22.70 2.77 -11.40
CA LEU A 54 22.53 3.01 -12.84
C LEU A 54 21.84 1.85 -13.58
N LYS A 55 21.92 0.65 -13.03
CA LYS A 55 21.23 -0.54 -13.56
C LYS A 55 19.75 -0.55 -13.16
N GLN A 56 19.44 -0.23 -11.90
CA GLN A 56 18.09 -0.36 -11.35
C GLN A 56 17.22 0.89 -11.54
N TYR A 57 17.82 2.07 -11.46
CA TYR A 57 17.11 3.34 -11.41
C TYR A 57 17.50 4.26 -12.56
N ASP A 58 16.61 5.19 -12.85
CA ASP A 58 16.85 6.33 -13.71
C ASP A 58 16.25 7.59 -13.08
N VAL A 59 16.66 8.76 -13.56
CA VAL A 59 16.17 10.05 -13.09
C VAL A 59 15.38 10.70 -14.21
N LEU A 60 14.11 10.97 -13.96
CA LEU A 60 13.23 11.67 -14.88
C LEU A 60 13.10 13.15 -14.45
N CYS A 61 13.45 14.06 -15.34
CA CYS A 61 13.21 15.49 -15.14
C CYS A 61 11.88 15.85 -15.81
N VAL A 62 10.93 16.34 -15.02
CA VAL A 62 9.65 16.88 -15.51
C VAL A 62 9.57 18.33 -15.07
N ALA A 63 9.65 19.25 -16.04
CA ALA A 63 9.88 20.68 -15.78
C ALA A 63 11.09 20.87 -14.86
N ASP A 64 10.90 21.50 -13.69
CA ASP A 64 11.97 21.79 -12.73
C ASP A 64 12.13 20.72 -11.63
N LYS A 65 11.31 19.65 -11.67
CA LYS A 65 11.33 18.60 -10.63
C LYS A 65 11.99 17.33 -11.15
N LYS A 66 12.87 16.78 -10.31
CA LYS A 66 13.57 15.51 -10.56
C LYS A 66 12.85 14.39 -9.80
N TYR A 67 12.55 13.31 -10.51
CA TYR A 67 11.89 12.13 -9.96
C TYR A 67 12.77 10.90 -10.14
N LEU A 68 12.88 10.10 -9.08
CA LEU A 68 13.53 8.79 -9.15
C LEU A 68 12.53 7.76 -9.70
N VAL A 69 12.92 7.08 -10.78
CA VAL A 69 12.11 6.06 -11.44
C VAL A 69 12.88 4.76 -11.55
N PHE A 70 12.17 3.63 -11.59
CA PHE A 70 12.80 2.36 -11.93
C PHE A 70 13.08 2.31 -13.44
N LYS A 71 14.23 1.75 -13.81
CA LYS A 71 14.61 1.59 -15.21
C LYS A 71 13.62 0.65 -15.91
N LYS A 72 13.16 1.05 -17.09
CA LYS A 72 12.20 0.28 -17.88
C LYS A 72 12.84 -0.95 -18.52
N ASN A 73 12.07 -2.03 -18.61
CA ASN A 73 12.25 -3.07 -19.63
C ASN A 73 11.32 -2.76 -20.81
N GLU A 74 11.57 -3.32 -21.99
CA GLU A 74 10.73 -3.08 -23.17
C GLU A 74 9.27 -3.50 -22.88
N GLY A 75 8.33 -2.55 -23.03
CA GLY A 75 6.89 -2.77 -22.79
C GLY A 75 6.37 -2.42 -21.38
N ASP A 76 7.24 -2.09 -20.42
CA ASP A 76 6.83 -1.75 -19.04
C ASP A 76 6.51 -0.26 -18.84
N ASN A 77 5.51 0.03 -18.00
CA ASN A 77 5.18 1.40 -17.56
C ASN A 77 6.27 1.99 -16.65
N ILE A 78 6.48 3.30 -16.73
CA ILE A 78 7.39 4.02 -15.83
C ILE A 78 6.83 3.99 -14.40
N ARG A 79 7.58 3.36 -13.48
CA ARG A 79 7.23 3.30 -12.06
C ARG A 79 8.05 4.30 -11.26
N TYR A 80 7.37 5.27 -10.65
CA TYR A 80 7.97 6.24 -9.74
C TYR A 80 8.24 5.61 -8.36
N VAL A 81 9.40 5.96 -7.78
CA VAL A 81 9.69 5.72 -6.36
C VAL A 81 8.95 6.78 -5.55
N LEU A 82 8.14 6.34 -4.60
CA LEU A 82 7.42 7.24 -3.71
C LEU A 82 8.17 7.43 -2.39
N PRO A 83 8.31 8.68 -1.92
CA PRO A 83 8.79 8.94 -0.58
C PRO A 83 7.79 8.44 0.46
N TYR A 84 8.31 8.03 1.62
CA TYR A 84 7.54 7.56 2.76
C TYR A 84 6.39 8.52 3.13
N GLU A 85 6.67 9.81 3.12
CA GLU A 85 5.78 10.89 3.55
C GLU A 85 4.59 11.12 2.59
N GLU A 86 4.71 10.71 1.31
CA GLU A 86 3.65 10.87 0.32
C GLU A 86 2.80 9.60 0.13
N LEU A 87 3.10 8.52 0.88
CA LEU A 87 2.37 7.26 0.73
C LEU A 87 0.88 7.43 0.99
N TYR A 88 0.52 8.14 2.06
CA TYR A 88 -0.89 8.31 2.42
C TYR A 88 -1.69 9.04 1.34
N GLU A 89 -1.23 10.23 0.93
CA GLU A 89 -1.93 11.07 -0.04
C GLU A 89 -2.16 10.33 -1.36
N ARG A 90 -1.11 9.67 -1.86
CA ARG A 90 -1.17 8.97 -3.15
C ARG A 90 -2.08 7.75 -3.12
N ILE A 91 -2.06 7.00 -2.02
CA ILE A 91 -2.99 5.89 -1.84
C ILE A 91 -4.42 6.43 -1.71
N ASN A 92 -4.62 7.48 -0.93
CA ASN A 92 -5.92 8.11 -0.72
C ASN A 92 -6.55 8.62 -2.02
N ASP A 93 -5.79 9.35 -2.84
CA ASP A 93 -6.26 9.86 -4.14
C ASP A 93 -6.72 8.72 -5.05
N SER A 94 -5.91 7.66 -5.15
CA SER A 94 -6.25 6.49 -5.95
C SER A 94 -7.45 5.72 -5.39
N HIS A 95 -7.59 5.69 -4.06
CA HIS A 95 -8.70 5.03 -3.38
C HIS A 95 -10.02 5.76 -3.58
N ILE A 96 -10.02 7.08 -3.50
CA ILE A 96 -11.20 7.91 -3.81
C ILE A 96 -11.55 7.77 -5.29
N THR A 97 -10.57 7.91 -6.20
CA THR A 97 -10.78 7.82 -7.66
C THR A 97 -11.37 6.48 -8.09
N THR A 98 -10.98 5.39 -7.41
CA THR A 98 -11.49 4.04 -7.72
C THR A 98 -12.82 3.71 -7.05
N GLY A 99 -13.42 4.65 -6.31
CA GLY A 99 -14.68 4.47 -5.60
C GLY A 99 -14.53 3.56 -4.38
N HIS A 100 -13.53 3.83 -3.54
CA HIS A 100 -13.14 3.00 -2.40
C HIS A 100 -12.71 1.57 -2.80
N GLY A 101 -11.85 1.48 -3.83
CA GLY A 101 -11.30 0.20 -4.29
C GLY A 101 -10.56 -0.56 -3.20
N GLY A 102 -10.79 -1.88 -3.12
CA GLY A 102 -10.07 -2.77 -2.19
C GLY A 102 -8.61 -3.04 -2.59
N ASN A 103 -7.95 -3.94 -1.86
CA ASN A 103 -6.50 -4.21 -1.96
C ASN A 103 -6.06 -4.55 -3.40
N VAL A 104 -6.76 -5.46 -4.07
CA VAL A 104 -6.42 -5.90 -5.43
C VAL A 104 -6.54 -4.73 -6.42
N LYS A 105 -7.64 -3.97 -6.34
CA LYS A 105 -7.91 -2.84 -7.25
C LYS A 105 -6.85 -1.75 -7.09
N LEU A 106 -6.52 -1.37 -5.85
CA LEU A 106 -5.47 -0.39 -5.58
C LEU A 106 -4.11 -0.86 -6.07
N ARG A 107 -3.78 -2.13 -5.89
CA ARG A 107 -2.50 -2.69 -6.33
C ARG A 107 -2.33 -2.63 -7.85
N VAL A 108 -3.38 -2.91 -8.61
CA VAL A 108 -3.33 -2.84 -10.08
C VAL A 108 -3.21 -1.39 -10.54
N VAL A 109 -4.09 -0.52 -10.07
CA VAL A 109 -4.13 0.89 -10.48
C VAL A 109 -2.83 1.60 -10.11
N MET A 110 -2.37 1.44 -8.87
CA MET A 110 -1.15 2.09 -8.43
C MET A 110 0.12 1.40 -8.94
N GLY A 111 0.13 0.07 -9.10
CA GLY A 111 1.31 -0.68 -9.54
C GLY A 111 1.77 -0.34 -10.97
N ASN A 112 0.89 0.24 -11.78
CA ASN A 112 1.22 0.75 -13.10
C ASN A 112 2.06 2.04 -13.03
N LYS A 113 1.84 2.89 -12.02
CA LYS A 113 2.47 4.21 -11.90
C LYS A 113 3.53 4.27 -10.81
N TYR A 114 3.38 3.52 -9.74
CA TYR A 114 4.21 3.64 -8.54
C TYR A 114 4.66 2.28 -8.03
N LYS A 115 5.86 2.25 -7.43
CA LYS A 115 6.31 1.08 -6.66
C LYS A 115 5.93 1.27 -5.19
N ILE A 116 4.76 0.76 -4.81
CA ILE A 116 4.23 0.88 -3.43
C ILE A 116 4.36 -0.44 -2.67
N PRO A 117 4.79 -0.42 -1.40
CA PRO A 117 4.80 -1.61 -0.56
C PRO A 117 3.37 -2.09 -0.26
N ARG A 118 3.16 -3.40 -0.32
CA ARG A 118 1.85 -4.03 -0.07
C ARG A 118 1.31 -3.71 1.33
N SER A 119 2.22 -3.65 2.32
CA SER A 119 1.90 -3.27 3.70
C SER A 119 1.26 -1.89 3.79
N ALA A 120 1.69 -0.91 2.98
CA ALA A 120 1.08 0.41 3.01
C ALA A 120 -0.38 0.38 2.54
N ILE A 121 -0.69 -0.32 1.46
CA ILE A 121 -2.08 -0.45 0.98
C ILE A 121 -2.95 -1.15 2.03
N GLU A 122 -2.45 -2.21 2.66
CA GLU A 122 -3.17 -2.95 3.69
C GLU A 122 -3.46 -2.10 4.93
N LYS A 123 -2.45 -1.37 5.44
CA LYS A 123 -2.64 -0.48 6.59
C LYS A 123 -3.57 0.68 6.24
N PHE A 124 -3.47 1.25 5.05
CA PHE A 124 -4.37 2.30 4.58
C PHE A 124 -5.84 1.83 4.57
N LEU A 125 -6.11 0.66 3.99
CA LEU A 125 -7.47 0.12 3.95
C LEU A 125 -8.05 -0.12 5.36
N SER A 126 -7.20 -0.46 6.34
CA SER A 126 -7.61 -0.65 7.73
C SER A 126 -8.02 0.65 8.45
N VAL A 127 -7.61 1.83 7.96
CA VAL A 127 -7.95 3.13 8.55
C VAL A 127 -9.06 3.86 7.80
N CYS A 128 -9.45 3.36 6.62
CA CYS A 128 -10.50 4.00 5.83
C CYS A 128 -11.88 3.84 6.50
N PHE A 129 -12.43 4.96 6.98
CA PHE A 129 -13.75 4.99 7.63
C PHE A 129 -14.87 4.41 6.77
N MET A 130 -14.95 4.80 5.49
CA MET A 130 -16.00 4.35 4.57
C MET A 130 -15.91 2.86 4.24
N CYS A 131 -14.69 2.31 4.19
CA CYS A 131 -14.51 0.88 3.99
C CYS A 131 -14.91 0.12 5.25
N ASN A 132 -14.44 0.58 6.42
CA ASN A 132 -14.70 -0.08 7.69
C ASN A 132 -16.18 -0.05 8.09
N SER A 133 -16.92 1.01 7.77
CA SER A 133 -18.36 1.11 8.05
C SER A 133 -19.21 0.16 7.20
N LYS A 134 -18.73 -0.22 6.01
CA LYS A 134 -19.41 -1.12 5.07
C LYS A 134 -19.02 -2.59 5.21
N GLN A 135 -17.98 -2.90 6.02
CA GLN A 135 -17.62 -4.29 6.27
C GLN A 135 -18.78 -4.97 7.01
N GLY A 136 -19.46 -5.89 6.32
CA GLY A 136 -20.47 -6.72 6.95
C GLY A 136 -19.86 -7.43 8.13
N LYS A 137 -20.46 -7.28 9.32
CA LYS A 137 -20.15 -8.15 10.47
C LYS A 137 -20.23 -9.58 9.94
N ASN A 138 -19.17 -10.38 10.12
CA ASN A 138 -19.20 -11.80 9.74
C ASN A 138 -20.45 -12.43 10.35
N ARG A 139 -21.52 -12.62 9.58
CA ARG A 139 -22.76 -13.28 10.01
C ARG A 139 -22.57 -14.80 10.06
N ARG A 140 -21.43 -15.25 10.59
CA ARG A 140 -21.13 -16.66 10.82
C ARG A 140 -21.27 -16.98 12.30
N LEU A 141 -22.41 -16.63 12.88
CA LEU A 141 -22.95 -17.43 13.97
C LEU A 141 -23.88 -18.43 13.32
N VAL A 142 -23.34 -19.58 12.91
CA VAL A 142 -24.18 -20.74 12.63
C VAL A 142 -24.65 -21.21 14.00
N ILE A 143 -25.81 -20.75 14.43
CA ILE A 143 -26.49 -21.29 15.61
C ILE A 143 -26.89 -22.70 15.21
N LYS A 144 -26.15 -23.71 15.68
CA LYS A 144 -26.59 -25.10 15.53
C LYS A 144 -27.92 -25.23 16.29
N PRO A 145 -28.96 -25.83 15.68
CA PRO A 145 -30.19 -26.12 16.41
C PRO A 145 -29.86 -26.92 17.67
N ILE A 146 -30.51 -26.60 18.79
CA ILE A 146 -30.35 -27.38 20.00
C ILE A 146 -31.20 -28.64 19.81
N ILE A 147 -30.54 -29.77 19.60
CA ILE A 147 -31.17 -31.08 19.39
C ILE A 147 -31.31 -31.76 20.75
N THR A 148 -32.51 -32.22 21.09
CA THR A 148 -32.80 -33.06 22.26
C THR A 148 -32.90 -34.53 21.83
N LYS A 149 -32.69 -35.47 22.74
CA LYS A 149 -32.59 -36.90 22.40
C LYS A 149 -33.95 -37.58 22.38
N ASP A 150 -34.85 -37.14 23.27
CA ASP A 150 -36.14 -37.77 23.49
C ASP A 150 -37.30 -36.90 23.01
N PHE A 151 -38.44 -37.56 22.80
CA PHE A 151 -39.68 -36.95 22.33
C PHE A 151 -40.26 -36.03 23.42
N ASN A 152 -40.76 -34.84 23.03
CA ASN A 152 -41.31 -33.80 23.91
C ASN A 152 -40.33 -33.15 24.92
N GLU A 153 -39.01 -33.33 24.79
CA GLU A 153 -38.05 -32.61 25.63
C GLU A 153 -37.96 -31.11 25.29
N ARG A 154 -38.33 -30.71 24.07
CA ARG A 154 -38.27 -29.31 23.63
C ARG A 154 -39.28 -29.00 22.53
N VAL A 155 -39.84 -27.80 22.60
CA VAL A 155 -40.67 -27.18 21.55
C VAL A 155 -40.12 -25.78 21.24
N GLN A 156 -40.08 -25.42 19.95
CA GLN A 156 -39.83 -24.05 19.50
C GLN A 156 -41.16 -23.47 19.03
N VAL A 157 -41.58 -22.34 19.62
CA VAL A 157 -42.81 -21.65 19.28
C VAL A 157 -42.42 -20.27 18.76
N ASP A 158 -42.83 -19.94 17.54
CA ASP A 158 -42.68 -18.62 16.95
C ASP A 158 -44.06 -17.99 16.74
N LEU A 159 -44.16 -16.69 16.99
CA LEU A 159 -45.35 -15.91 16.67
C LEU A 159 -45.23 -15.41 15.23
N VAL A 160 -46.29 -15.61 14.46
CA VAL A 160 -46.42 -15.10 13.09
C VAL A 160 -47.70 -14.30 13.03
N ASP A 161 -47.58 -13.01 12.73
CA ASP A 161 -48.73 -12.15 12.44
C ASP A 161 -49.18 -12.38 10.99
N PHE A 162 -50.49 -12.50 10.77
CA PHE A 162 -51.12 -12.67 9.46
C PHE A 162 -51.81 -11.39 9.00
#